data_AF-A0A2V5VMG5-F1
#
_entry.id   AF-A0A2V5VMG5-F1
#
_cell.length_a   1.000
_cell.length_b   1.000
_cell.length_c   1.000
_cell.angle_alpha   90.00
_cell.angle_beta   90.00
_cell.angle_gamma   90.00
#
_symmetry.space_group_name_H-M   'P 1'
#
loop_
_entity.id
_entity.type
_entity.pdbx_description
1 polymer ?
#
loop_
_entity_poly.entity_id
_entity_poly.type
_entity_poly.pdbx_seq_one_letter_code
_entity_poly.pdbx_strand_id
1 'polypeptide(L)'
;MIPSRLTFVAHIPRKPSGKVDTTALVSPCRSRAGRENSGPRELAVLFSELLGHEVGPQDDFFLSGGHSLLVIKLLGRVEASYGARISVSDFFAAPTATGLWQHLQAAPSREAAVIKEPVPALAGKHRLAAPRQRPPRHRRADSGRGNRRPA
;
A
#
# COMPACT_ATOMS: atom_id res chain seq x y z
N MET A 1 42.20 0.26 1.74
CA MET A 1 40.93 0.31 2.49
C MET A 1 40.23 1.62 2.14
N ILE A 2 38.97 1.60 1.70
CA ILE A 2 38.23 2.77 1.18
C ILE A 2 36.95 2.94 2.02
N PRO A 3 36.60 4.15 2.50
CA PRO A 3 35.42 4.36 3.34
C PRO A 3 34.12 4.37 2.52
N SER A 4 33.07 3.72 3.03
CA SER A 4 31.76 3.60 2.38
C SER A 4 30.86 4.84 2.52
N ARG A 5 31.25 5.85 3.30
CA ARG A 5 30.45 7.07 3.53
C ARG A 5 31.33 8.27 3.88
N LEU A 6 31.10 9.39 3.20
CA LEU A 6 31.74 10.68 3.47
C LEU A 6 30.66 11.73 3.71
N THR A 7 30.82 12.54 4.75
CA THR A 7 29.88 13.60 5.12
C THR A 7 30.64 14.90 5.33
N PHE A 8 30.19 15.99 4.70
CA PHE A 8 30.74 17.31 4.94
C PHE A 8 30.19 17.89 6.25
N VAL A 9 31.07 18.42 7.09
CA VAL A 9 30.71 19.14 8.31
C VAL A 9 31.33 20.53 8.21
N ALA A 10 30.56 21.57 8.53
CA ALA A 10 31.03 22.96 8.41
C ALA A 10 32.22 23.27 9.33
N HIS A 11 32.32 22.59 10.48
CA HIS A 11 33.47 22.68 11.38
C HIS A 11 33.65 21.36 12.14
N ILE A 12 34.89 21.02 12.50
CA ILE A 12 35.18 19.83 13.30
C ILE A 12 35.01 20.18 14.78
N PRO A 13 34.07 19.54 15.51
CA PRO A 13 33.88 19.80 16.92
C PRO A 13 35.10 19.32 17.72
N ARG A 14 35.52 20.13 18.69
CA ARG A 14 36.67 19.85 19.55
C ARG A 14 36.25 19.91 21.02
N LYS A 15 36.78 18.99 21.82
CA LYS A 15 36.66 19.02 23.28
C LYS A 15 37.45 20.21 23.83
N PRO A 16 37.21 20.65 25.09
CA PRO A 16 38.04 21.67 25.75
C PRO A 16 39.53 21.33 25.78
N SER A 17 39.88 20.05 25.71
CA SER A 17 41.25 19.54 25.58
C SER A 17 41.85 19.64 24.17
N GLY A 18 41.14 20.21 23.20
CA GLY A 18 41.56 20.36 21.80
C GLY A 18 41.47 19.07 20.98
N LYS A 19 41.09 17.93 21.56
CA LYS A 19 40.85 16.68 20.83
C LYS A 19 39.55 16.73 20.03
N VAL A 20 39.50 16.04 18.89
CA VAL A 20 38.27 15.89 18.11
C VAL A 20 37.20 15.23 18.98
N ASP A 21 36.02 15.83 19.02
CA ASP A 21 34.89 15.27 19.73
C ASP A 21 34.13 14.29 18.84
N THR A 22 34.56 13.03 18.86
CA THR A 22 33.92 11.95 18.10
C THR A 22 32.47 11.72 18.52
N THR A 23 32.09 12.04 19.75
CA THR A 23 30.69 11.94 20.20
C THR A 23 29.83 13.04 19.59
N ALA A 24 30.35 14.26 19.50
CA ALA A 24 29.68 15.37 18.80
C ALA A 24 29.62 15.16 17.28
N LEU A 25 30.58 14.41 16.70
CA LEU A 25 30.52 13.94 15.32
C LEU A 25 29.48 12.82 15.10
N VAL A 26 29.04 12.14 16.17
CA VAL A 26 27.92 11.18 16.10
C VAL A 26 26.62 11.99 16.08
N SER A 27 26.24 12.44 14.89
CA SER A 27 24.86 12.84 14.62
C SER A 27 24.41 12.30 13.28
N PRO A 28 23.99 11.02 13.19
CA PRO A 28 22.95 10.66 12.25
C PRO A 28 21.63 11.16 12.85
N CYS A 29 21.45 12.48 12.90
CA CYS A 29 20.09 12.99 12.93
C CYS A 29 19.48 12.44 11.65
N ARG A 30 18.56 11.46 11.75
CA ARG A 30 17.64 11.11 10.67
C ARG A 30 16.84 12.38 10.42
N SER A 31 17.40 13.29 9.63
CA SER A 31 16.73 14.51 9.21
C SER A 31 15.55 14.07 8.37
N ARG A 32 14.41 13.94 9.04
CA ARG A 32 13.12 13.97 8.40
C ARG A 32 12.98 15.38 7.83
N ALA A 33 12.85 15.46 6.50
CA ALA A 33 12.84 16.64 5.64
C ALA A 33 14.24 17.12 5.19
N GLY A 34 14.49 17.48 3.93
CA GLY A 34 13.56 17.75 2.83
C GLY A 34 13.96 17.05 1.53
N ARG A 35 12.97 16.98 0.62
CA ARG A 35 12.90 16.57 -0.80
C ARG A 35 14.16 16.54 -1.70
N GLU A 36 15.33 16.97 -1.25
CA GLU A 36 16.47 17.30 -2.10
C GLU A 36 17.38 16.10 -2.41
N ASN A 37 17.34 15.03 -1.61
CA ASN A 37 18.06 13.78 -1.90
C ASN A 37 17.15 12.61 -2.29
N SER A 38 15.83 12.84 -2.39
CA SER A 38 14.88 11.79 -2.71
C SER A 38 15.04 11.36 -4.18
N GLY A 39 15.33 10.08 -4.41
CA GLY A 39 15.57 9.54 -5.74
C GLY A 39 15.63 8.02 -5.79
N PRO A 40 15.73 7.42 -6.99
CA PRO A 40 15.83 5.97 -7.18
C PRO A 40 16.96 5.33 -6.36
N ARG A 41 18.05 6.07 -6.12
CA ARG A 41 19.21 5.57 -5.39
C ARG A 41 18.95 5.41 -3.89
N GLU A 42 18.15 6.28 -3.27
CA GLU A 42 17.76 6.10 -1.87
C GLU A 42 16.84 4.89 -1.69
N LEU A 43 15.91 4.70 -2.64
CA LEU A 43 15.06 3.51 -2.65
C LEU A 43 15.89 2.22 -2.84
N ALA A 44 16.93 2.26 -3.69
CA ALA A 44 17.86 1.14 -3.85
C ALA A 44 18.63 0.83 -2.56
N VAL A 45 18.98 1.84 -1.76
CA VAL A 45 19.54 1.64 -0.41
C VAL A 45 18.52 0.97 0.50
N LEU A 46 17.24 1.37 0.48
CA LEU A 46 16.19 0.69 1.26
C LEU A 46 16.00 -0.76 0.83
N PHE A 47 16.12 -1.06 -0.47
CA PHE A 47 16.09 -2.43 -0.97
C PHE A 47 17.27 -3.22 -0.41
N SER A 48 18.46 -2.63 -0.48
CA SER A 48 19.69 -3.24 0.01
C SER A 48 19.62 -3.55 1.52
N GLU A 49 19.06 -2.65 2.32
CA GLU A 49 18.84 -2.85 3.75
C GLU A 49 17.87 -4.01 4.06
N LEU A 50 16.87 -4.23 3.21
CA LEU A 50 15.90 -5.31 3.38
C LEU A 50 16.41 -6.66 2.88
N LEU A 51 17.20 -6.64 1.80
CA LEU A 51 17.76 -7.84 1.15
C LEU A 51 19.10 -8.27 1.74
N GLY A 52 19.77 -7.39 2.49
CA GLY A 52 21.04 -7.69 3.17
C GLY A 52 22.28 -7.65 2.26
N HIS A 53 22.16 -7.14 1.04
CA HIS A 53 23.25 -6.95 0.08
C HIS A 53 22.98 -5.74 -0.80
N GLU A 54 24.00 -5.24 -1.52
CA GLU A 54 23.87 -4.08 -2.38
C GLU A 54 23.01 -4.37 -3.62
N VAL A 55 22.05 -3.49 -3.90
CA VAL A 55 21.14 -3.55 -5.03
C VAL A 55 21.11 -2.19 -5.72
N GLY A 56 21.22 -2.21 -7.05
CA GLY A 56 21.19 -1.03 -7.91
C GLY A 56 19.78 -0.50 -8.18
N PRO A 57 19.66 0.72 -8.73
CA PRO A 57 18.35 1.34 -8.98
C PRO A 57 17.47 0.65 -10.02
N GLN A 58 18.08 -0.13 -10.92
CA GLN A 58 17.39 -0.84 -12.00
C GLN A 58 17.31 -2.35 -11.75
N ASP A 59 17.89 -2.82 -10.65
CA ASP A 59 17.88 -4.23 -10.33
C ASP A 59 16.47 -4.65 -9.89
N ASP A 60 16.03 -5.79 -10.40
CA ASP A 60 14.74 -6.37 -10.08
C ASP A 60 14.77 -6.90 -8.64
N PHE A 61 13.81 -6.45 -7.83
CA PHE A 61 13.72 -6.80 -6.42
C PHE A 61 13.59 -8.31 -6.18
N PHE A 62 12.87 -9.02 -7.03
CA PHE A 62 12.64 -10.46 -6.90
C PHE A 62 13.83 -11.27 -7.39
N LEU A 63 14.50 -10.83 -8.47
CA LEU A 63 15.76 -11.45 -8.92
C LEU A 63 16.88 -11.27 -7.89
N SER A 64 16.85 -10.18 -7.14
CA SER A 64 17.75 -9.93 -6.00
C SER A 64 17.32 -10.67 -4.72
N GLY A 65 16.39 -11.63 -4.78
CA GLY A 65 15.99 -12.47 -3.64
C GLY A 65 14.86 -11.88 -2.77
N GLY A 66 14.17 -10.86 -3.25
CA GLY A 66 12.99 -10.29 -2.61
C GLY A 66 11.78 -11.22 -2.64
N HIS A 67 10.89 -11.06 -1.66
CA HIS A 67 9.66 -11.85 -1.56
C HIS A 67 8.52 -11.03 -0.94
N SER A 68 7.31 -11.58 -0.96
CA SER A 68 6.05 -10.89 -0.59
C SER A 68 6.10 -10.16 0.77
N LEU A 69 6.64 -10.81 1.82
CA LEU A 69 6.78 -10.18 3.13
C LEU A 69 7.74 -8.98 3.11
N LEU A 70 8.83 -9.04 2.35
CA LEU A 70 9.74 -7.91 2.20
C LEU A 70 9.10 -6.79 1.39
N VAL A 71 8.28 -7.11 0.39
CA VAL A 71 7.47 -6.11 -0.35
C VAL A 71 6.54 -5.37 0.61
N ILE A 72 5.80 -6.07 1.47
CA ILE A 72 4.89 -5.42 2.44
C ILE A 72 5.67 -4.50 3.39
N LYS A 73 6.83 -4.96 3.91
CA LYS A 73 7.70 -4.16 4.77
C LYS A 73 8.25 -2.93 4.04
N LEU A 74 8.66 -3.09 2.79
CA LEU A 74 9.17 -2.03 1.94
C LEU A 74 8.10 -0.96 1.70
N LEU A 75 6.91 -1.36 1.25
CA LEU A 75 5.82 -0.43 0.97
C LEU A 75 5.39 0.34 2.23
N GLY A 76 5.34 -0.31 3.39
CA GLY A 76 5.06 0.37 4.66
C GLY A 76 6.14 1.40 5.04
N ARG A 77 7.43 1.11 4.78
CA ARG A 77 8.51 2.10 4.97
C ARG A 77 8.41 3.26 3.99
N VAL A 78 8.11 2.97 2.73
CA VAL A 78 7.94 4.00 1.69
C VAL A 78 6.77 4.92 2.03
N GLU A 79 5.64 4.37 2.48
CA GLU A 79 4.50 5.17 2.95
C GLU A 79 4.87 6.05 4.14
N ALA A 80 5.62 5.52 5.11
CA ALA A 80 6.07 6.29 6.28
C ALA A 80 7.11 7.38 5.94
N SER A 81 7.97 7.15 4.95
CA SER A 81 9.04 8.07 4.55
C SER A 81 8.60 9.14 3.56
N TYR A 82 7.77 8.76 2.58
CA TYR A 82 7.38 9.62 1.46
C TYR A 82 5.91 10.09 1.54
N GLY A 83 5.11 9.56 2.47
CA GLY A 83 3.69 9.92 2.63
C GLY A 83 2.81 9.46 1.47
N ALA A 84 3.33 8.60 0.59
CA ALA A 84 2.66 8.12 -0.60
C ALA A 84 2.45 6.61 -0.51
N ARG A 85 1.21 6.18 -0.73
CA ARG A 85 0.82 4.78 -0.72
C ARG A 85 0.90 4.21 -2.13
N ILE A 86 1.70 3.17 -2.29
CA ILE A 86 1.87 2.43 -3.55
C ILE A 86 1.14 1.10 -3.41
N SER A 87 0.35 0.73 -4.41
CA SER A 87 -0.33 -0.56 -4.37
C SER A 87 0.65 -1.70 -4.62
N VAL A 88 0.36 -2.88 -4.08
CA VAL A 88 1.18 -4.07 -4.36
C VAL A 88 1.18 -4.36 -5.86
N SER A 89 0.06 -4.17 -6.56
CA SER A 89 -0.02 -4.37 -8.01
C SER A 89 0.92 -3.45 -8.78
N ASP A 90 1.03 -2.17 -8.37
CA ASP A 90 1.93 -1.21 -9.01
C ASP A 90 3.40 -1.59 -8.79
N PHE A 91 3.73 -2.07 -7.58
CA PHE A 91 5.06 -2.59 -7.29
C PHE A 91 5.43 -3.76 -8.22
N PHE A 92 4.52 -4.71 -8.43
CA PHE A 92 4.78 -5.86 -9.31
C PHE A 92 4.88 -5.48 -10.79
N ALA A 93 4.26 -4.37 -11.22
CA ALA A 93 4.37 -3.90 -12.60
C ALA A 93 5.78 -3.35 -12.91
N ALA A 94 6.46 -2.77 -11.92
CA ALA A 94 7.81 -2.23 -12.05
C ALA A 94 8.61 -2.50 -10.76
N PRO A 95 9.13 -3.72 -10.56
CA PRO A 95 9.75 -4.17 -9.30
C PRO A 95 11.19 -3.67 -9.13
N THR A 96 11.46 -2.44 -9.54
CA THR A 96 12.77 -1.78 -9.44
C THR A 96 12.64 -0.51 -8.61
N ALA A 97 13.74 -0.07 -7.99
CA ALA A 97 13.74 1.19 -7.25
C ALA A 97 13.43 2.39 -8.17
N THR A 98 13.83 2.33 -9.44
CA THR A 98 13.48 3.34 -10.45
C THR A 98 11.99 3.34 -10.77
N GLY A 99 11.37 2.17 -10.98
CA GLY A 99 9.94 2.05 -11.21
C GLY A 99 9.13 2.61 -10.02
N LEU A 100 9.54 2.23 -8.81
CA LEU A 100 8.92 2.73 -7.60
C LEU A 100 9.05 4.26 -7.44
N TRP A 101 10.22 4.81 -7.78
CA TRP A 101 10.43 6.26 -7.79
C TRP A 101 9.52 6.98 -8.79
N GLN A 102 9.31 6.41 -9.98
CA GLN A 102 8.39 6.97 -10.96
C GLN A 102 6.95 7.00 -10.44
N HIS A 103 6.51 5.96 -9.74
CA HIS A 103 5.19 5.96 -9.09
C HIS A 103 5.06 7.04 -8.01
N LEU A 104 6.11 7.28 -7.22
CA LEU A 104 6.14 8.37 -6.23
C LEU A 104 6.07 9.75 -6.89
N GLN A 105 6.74 9.94 -8.02
CA GLN A 105 6.76 11.20 -8.77
C GLN A 105 5.44 11.44 -9.52
N ALA A 106 4.79 10.37 -9.98
CA ALA A 106 3.52 10.43 -10.71
C ALA A 106 2.30 10.65 -9.79
N ALA A 107 2.45 10.46 -8.47
CA ALA A 107 1.37 10.74 -7.53
C ALA A 107 1.14 12.26 -7.45
N PRO A 108 0.01 12.80 -7.96
CA PRO A 108 -0.31 14.21 -7.75
C PRO A 108 -0.45 14.44 -6.25
N SER A 109 0.13 15.55 -5.75
CA SER A 109 0.01 16.04 -4.38
C SER A 109 -1.44 15.89 -3.91
N ARG A 110 -1.73 14.90 -3.07
CA ARG A 110 -3.10 14.57 -2.66
C ARG A 110 -3.54 15.48 -1.53
N GLU A 111 -3.85 16.71 -1.86
CA GLU A 111 -5.00 17.37 -1.26
C GLU A 111 -6.21 16.92 -2.09
N ALA A 112 -7.18 16.28 -1.45
CA ALA A 112 -8.40 15.72 -2.06
C ALA A 112 -8.26 14.52 -3.02
N ALA A 113 -8.36 13.31 -2.48
CA ALA A 113 -9.28 12.34 -3.08
C ALA A 113 -9.96 11.53 -1.98
N VAL A 114 -11.13 12.06 -1.62
CA VAL A 114 -12.23 11.45 -0.88
C VAL A 114 -12.57 10.05 -1.44
N ILE A 115 -12.87 9.14 -0.52
CA ILE A 115 -13.75 7.95 -0.57
C ILE A 115 -14.11 7.46 -1.99
N LYS A 116 -13.65 6.25 -2.36
CA LYS A 116 -14.40 5.39 -3.28
C LYS A 116 -15.01 4.24 -2.50
N GLU A 117 -16.34 4.32 -2.41
CA GLU A 117 -17.37 3.36 -1.97
C GLU A 117 -17.21 1.92 -2.54
N PRO A 118 -17.95 0.94 -2.00
CA PRO A 118 -17.54 -0.46 -1.88
C PRO A 118 -17.72 -1.29 -3.16
N VAL A 119 -17.03 -2.43 -3.15
CA VAL A 119 -17.05 -3.50 -4.17
C VAL A 119 -18.49 -3.85 -4.58
N PRO A 120 -18.85 -3.79 -5.87
CA PRO A 120 -20.17 -4.24 -6.32
C PRO A 120 -20.26 -5.76 -6.24
N ALA A 121 -21.22 -6.25 -5.44
CA ALA A 121 -21.61 -7.66 -5.44
C ALA A 121 -22.05 -8.08 -6.85
N LEU A 122 -21.41 -9.13 -7.36
CA LEU A 122 -21.64 -9.70 -8.67
C LEU A 122 -23.09 -10.21 -8.79
N ALA A 123 -23.96 -9.40 -9.39
CA ALA A 123 -25.29 -9.81 -9.83
C ALA A 123 -25.17 -10.71 -11.07
N GLY A 124 -24.90 -12.00 -10.85
CA GLY A 124 -24.96 -13.03 -11.89
C GLY A 124 -26.41 -13.41 -12.19
N LYS A 125 -26.99 -12.79 -13.23
CA LYS A 125 -28.29 -13.15 -13.81
C LYS A 125 -28.14 -14.36 -14.73
N HIS A 126 -28.22 -15.58 -14.21
CA HIS A 126 -28.55 -16.75 -15.03
C HIS A 126 -29.97 -17.23 -14.70
N ARG A 127 -30.89 -16.66 -15.47
CA ARG A 127 -32.29 -17.06 -15.59
C ARG A 127 -32.34 -18.36 -16.37
N LEU A 128 -32.48 -19.50 -15.68
CA LEU A 128 -32.94 -20.75 -16.28
C LEU A 128 -34.33 -21.10 -15.72
N ALA A 129 -35.21 -21.49 -16.63
CA ALA A 129 -36.66 -21.55 -16.46
C ALA A 129 -37.14 -22.62 -15.47
N ALA A 130 -38.33 -22.37 -14.92
CA ALA A 130 -39.09 -23.23 -14.01
C ALA A 130 -39.47 -24.60 -14.61
N PRO A 131 -39.90 -25.54 -13.74
CA PRO A 131 -41.26 -26.06 -13.94
C PRO A 131 -42.14 -25.80 -12.71
N ARG A 132 -43.34 -25.32 -13.04
CA ARG A 132 -44.42 -24.97 -12.13
C ARG A 132 -44.93 -26.23 -11.41
N GLN A 133 -44.81 -26.27 -10.08
CA GLN A 133 -45.70 -27.12 -9.28
C GLN A 133 -46.95 -26.32 -8.91
N ARG A 134 -48.09 -26.94 -9.22
CA ARG A 134 -49.45 -26.41 -9.25
C ARG A 134 -50.13 -26.76 -7.93
N PRO A 135 -50.63 -25.81 -7.12
CA PRO A 135 -51.53 -26.15 -6.03
C PRO A 135 -53.00 -26.06 -6.49
N PRO A 136 -53.84 -27.11 -6.32
CA PRO A 136 -55.29 -26.94 -6.30
C PRO A 136 -55.75 -26.78 -4.84
N ARG A 137 -56.19 -25.59 -4.43
CA ARG A 137 -57.60 -25.14 -4.41
C ARG A 137 -58.53 -26.06 -3.58
N HIS A 138 -58.67 -25.74 -2.28
CA HIS A 138 -59.95 -25.97 -1.59
C HIS A 138 -60.64 -24.63 -1.29
N ARG A 139 -61.69 -24.46 -2.08
CA ARG A 139 -62.75 -23.46 -2.16
C ARG A 139 -63.34 -23.13 -0.77
N ARG A 140 -63.07 -21.93 -0.24
CA ARG A 140 -64.00 -21.26 0.68
C ARG A 140 -64.85 -20.32 -0.15
N ALA A 141 -66.04 -20.79 -0.52
CA ALA A 141 -67.12 -19.95 -0.99
C ALA A 141 -68.07 -19.74 0.18
N ASP A 142 -68.07 -18.49 0.63
CA ASP A 142 -69.10 -17.88 1.44
C ASP A 142 -70.37 -17.67 0.59
N SER A 143 -71.47 -17.32 1.26
CA SER A 143 -72.78 -16.87 0.79
C SER A 143 -73.90 -17.92 0.69
N GLY A 144 -74.87 -17.74 1.59
CA GLY A 144 -76.16 -18.44 1.59
C GLY A 144 -77.08 -17.89 2.68
N ARG A 145 -77.62 -16.69 2.44
CA ARG A 145 -78.57 -15.93 3.27
C ARG A 145 -79.95 -16.62 3.36
N GLY A 146 -80.60 -16.49 4.52
CA GLY A 146 -82.07 -16.60 4.71
C GLY A 146 -82.58 -18.03 4.97
N ASN A 147 -83.63 -18.30 5.74
CA ASN A 147 -84.74 -17.50 6.28
C ASN A 147 -85.55 -18.44 7.21
N ARG A 148 -86.13 -17.93 8.32
CA ARG A 148 -87.45 -18.31 8.95
C ARG A 148 -87.73 -19.81 9.24
N ARG A 149 -88.40 -20.28 10.30
CA ARG A 149 -89.08 -19.86 11.53
C ARG A 149 -89.42 -21.22 12.24
N PRO A 150 -89.86 -21.23 13.52
CA PRO A 150 -89.96 -22.43 14.34
C PRO A 150 -91.35 -23.11 14.26
N ALA A 151 -91.41 -24.38 14.65
CA ALA A 151 -92.55 -25.03 15.30
C ALA A 151 -92.05 -26.29 16.03
#